data_AF-A0A4P1R6R1-F1
#
_entry.id   AF-A0A4P1R6R1-F1
#
_cell.length_a   1.000
_cell.length_b   1.000
_cell.length_c   1.000
_cell.angle_alpha   90.00
_cell.angle_beta   90.00
_cell.angle_gamma   90.00
#
_symmetry.space_group_name_H-M   'P 1'
#
loop_
_entity.id
_entity.type
_entity.pdbx_description
1 polymer ?
#
loop_
_entity_poly.entity_id
_entity_poly.type
_entity_poly.pdbx_seq_one_letter_code
_entity_poly.pdbx_strand_id
1 'polypeptide(L)'
;MLERTVSSRRYNLHGDAIDSDDGGVSSSSDESKTKKHHHTNRASNYLSRFTTGSGYHYSCAIIAFFFLLLILGSSLIFTSRGFVCISSFDPVSRARFFGFDGLQSDFGALGVPCCRSKHGKTVEWTSKDLIKGLEEFVPIYETRPIKNNMYGMGFDHSFGLWFMARWLKPDLMIESGAFKGHSTWVLRQAMPNTPIISLSPRHPEKYLKKGPAYVDGNCTYFAGKNFVDFGSVDWPKVLHKHGILNLSQVLIFFDDHQNELKRVEQALKAGFQHLVFEDNYDTGTGDHYSLRQICDQSYIRGGGHSCFKDSDEARIRSRRKKFWEKAVDMEELCGAGEAWWGVRGYMRDNFNHSNKPISYAQHFQNSRFIESILDVYWELPPVAGPSLTHQTRYDPARAPSPIVEDGRHGLFQRLGLAKLDNSVFNGYTQMVYLQVSEP
;
A
#
# COMPACT_ATOMS: atom_id res chain seq x y z
N MET A 1 36.59 51.79 -24.98
CA MET A 1 35.31 52.49 -25.24
C MET A 1 34.64 52.63 -23.87
N LEU A 2 34.52 53.82 -23.26
CA LEU A 2 33.63 54.95 -23.62
C LEU A 2 32.17 54.44 -23.67
N GLU A 3 31.22 54.88 -22.82
CA GLU A 3 30.97 56.13 -22.07
C GLU A 3 30.00 55.87 -20.88
N ARG A 4 29.59 56.76 -19.96
CA ARG A 4 30.17 57.95 -19.28
C ARG A 4 29.37 58.25 -17.99
N THR A 5 30.10 58.62 -16.95
CA THR A 5 29.81 59.48 -15.77
C THR A 5 28.52 60.37 -15.66
N VAL A 6 27.93 60.36 -14.44
CA VAL A 6 27.69 61.52 -13.52
C VAL A 6 26.38 62.36 -13.54
N SER A 7 25.67 62.31 -12.39
CA SER A 7 25.07 63.38 -11.54
C SER A 7 24.32 64.60 -12.12
N SER A 8 23.23 65.02 -11.44
CA SER A 8 23.02 66.43 -11.04
C SER A 8 21.71 66.73 -10.23
N ARG A 9 21.89 67.18 -8.97
CA ARG A 9 21.10 68.24 -8.25
C ARG A 9 19.60 67.94 -7.93
N ARG A 10 18.92 68.56 -6.95
CA ARG A 10 19.04 69.92 -6.36
C ARG A 10 18.92 69.98 -4.82
N TYR A 11 19.22 71.18 -4.32
CA TYR A 11 19.38 71.61 -2.94
C TYR A 11 18.11 72.27 -2.35
N ASN A 12 18.10 72.36 -1.01
CA ASN A 12 17.38 73.21 -0.03
C ASN A 12 16.59 74.45 -0.55
N LEU A 13 15.49 74.87 0.09
CA LEU A 13 15.37 75.74 1.30
C LEU A 13 13.87 75.73 1.73
N HIS A 14 13.37 76.11 2.92
CA HIS A 14 13.88 76.53 4.25
C HIS A 14 12.70 76.30 5.27
N GLY A 15 12.70 76.86 6.51
CA GLY A 15 11.44 77.08 7.27
C GLY A 15 11.36 76.63 8.74
N ASP A 16 12.38 76.95 9.54
CA ASP A 16 12.39 77.24 10.99
C ASP A 16 11.18 76.88 11.90
N ALA A 17 11.47 76.18 13.01
CA ALA A 17 11.56 76.75 14.37
C ALA A 17 11.03 75.85 15.51
N ILE A 18 11.94 75.45 16.41
CA ILE A 18 11.86 75.58 17.90
C ILE A 18 10.72 74.79 18.61
N ASP A 19 10.95 73.97 19.65
CA ASP A 19 11.97 74.05 20.70
C ASP A 19 12.49 72.68 21.21
N SER A 20 13.55 72.78 22.03
CA SER A 20 14.20 71.89 23.03
C SER A 20 13.43 70.68 23.62
N ASP A 21 14.10 69.69 24.25
CA ASP A 21 15.48 69.67 24.78
C ASP A 21 16.22 68.32 24.64
N ASP A 22 17.53 68.37 24.87
CA ASP A 22 18.55 67.34 24.61
C ASP A 22 18.75 66.32 25.77
N GLY A 23 19.53 65.27 25.50
CA GLY A 23 20.49 64.79 26.51
C GLY A 23 20.48 63.30 26.88
N GLY A 24 21.60 62.63 26.58
CA GLY A 24 22.30 61.87 27.63
C GLY A 24 22.33 60.34 27.54
N VAL A 25 23.23 59.81 26.70
CA VAL A 25 23.69 58.40 26.72
C VAL A 25 24.54 58.09 27.97
N SER A 26 24.39 56.90 28.58
CA SER A 26 25.49 55.95 28.98
C SER A 26 25.32 55.14 30.30
N SER A 27 25.67 53.85 30.19
CA SER A 27 26.31 52.91 31.15
C SER A 27 26.32 53.10 32.68
N SER A 28 25.94 52.03 33.40
CA SER A 28 26.65 51.37 34.53
C SER A 28 25.73 50.25 35.09
N SER A 29 26.10 48.96 35.19
CA SER A 29 27.20 48.28 35.92
C SER A 29 26.95 48.09 37.43
N ASP A 30 26.65 46.83 37.77
CA ASP A 30 27.22 46.05 38.87
C ASP A 30 26.71 46.05 40.34
N GLU A 31 26.67 44.80 40.81
CA GLU A 31 27.09 44.26 42.10
C GLU A 31 26.36 44.54 43.45
N SER A 32 25.78 43.44 43.94
CA SER A 32 26.08 42.83 45.25
C SER A 32 25.36 43.34 46.52
N LYS A 33 24.64 42.42 47.21
CA LYS A 33 25.10 41.78 48.46
C LYS A 33 24.01 40.98 49.18
N THR A 34 24.22 39.66 49.20
CA THR A 34 24.19 38.75 50.37
C THR A 34 23.33 39.03 51.63
N LYS A 35 22.79 37.92 52.16
CA LYS A 35 22.54 37.54 53.58
C LYS A 35 21.11 37.67 54.19
N LYS A 36 20.44 36.50 54.18
CA LYS A 36 20.17 35.62 55.36
C LYS A 36 19.07 35.99 56.39
N HIS A 37 18.38 34.92 56.84
CA HIS A 37 17.59 34.76 58.08
C HIS A 37 16.23 35.52 58.14
N HIS A 38 15.19 35.11 58.89
CA HIS A 38 15.00 33.95 59.80
C HIS A 38 13.52 33.48 59.79
N HIS A 39 13.32 32.15 59.80
CA HIS A 39 12.28 31.36 60.49
C HIS A 39 10.87 31.91 60.89
N THR A 40 9.86 31.10 60.55
CA THR A 40 8.67 30.69 61.35
C THR A 40 7.71 31.74 61.93
N ASN A 41 6.44 31.69 61.49
CA ASN A 41 5.28 31.26 62.31
C ASN A 41 3.94 31.80 61.76
N ARG A 42 3.01 30.89 61.40
CA ARG A 42 1.70 30.80 62.07
C ARG A 42 0.91 29.58 61.62
N ALA A 43 0.40 28.84 62.60
CA ALA A 43 -0.51 27.72 62.40
C ALA A 43 -1.97 28.19 62.27
N SER A 44 -2.80 27.27 61.75
CA SER A 44 -4.22 27.07 62.08
C SER A 44 -5.16 28.28 62.14
N ASN A 45 -6.09 28.36 61.17
CA ASN A 45 -7.54 28.33 61.44
C ASN A 45 -8.36 28.50 60.14
N TYR A 46 -8.62 27.42 59.41
CA TYR A 46 -9.67 27.37 58.37
C TYR A 46 -10.26 25.96 58.22
N LEU A 47 -10.78 25.42 59.32
CA LEU A 47 -11.47 24.12 59.37
C LEU A 47 -12.79 24.21 60.16
N SER A 48 -13.68 25.11 59.72
CA SER A 48 -15.04 25.24 60.24
C SER A 48 -15.95 26.11 59.36
N ARG A 49 -16.11 25.79 58.07
CA ARG A 49 -17.10 26.47 57.19
C ARG A 49 -17.64 25.69 55.99
N PHE A 50 -17.57 24.35 56.00
CA PHE A 50 -18.11 23.48 54.94
C PHE A 50 -19.26 22.57 55.42
N THR A 51 -20.21 23.14 56.16
CA THR A 51 -21.42 22.43 56.61
C THR A 51 -22.66 23.33 56.60
N THR A 52 -23.07 23.82 55.42
CA THR A 52 -24.49 24.07 55.03
C THR A 52 -24.53 24.59 53.58
N GLY A 53 -25.25 23.90 52.69
CA GLY A 53 -25.60 24.43 51.36
C GLY A 53 -24.83 23.90 50.15
N SER A 54 -24.78 22.58 49.92
CA SER A 54 -24.17 22.02 48.68
C SER A 54 -24.78 20.71 48.15
N GLY A 55 -25.90 20.21 48.72
CA GLY A 55 -26.44 18.88 48.39
C GLY A 55 -26.65 18.62 46.90
N TYR A 56 -27.23 19.58 46.16
CA TYR A 56 -27.49 19.43 44.72
C TYR A 56 -26.22 19.39 43.86
N HIS A 57 -25.19 20.18 44.17
CA HIS A 57 -23.96 20.21 43.37
C HIS A 57 -23.12 18.94 43.53
N TYR A 58 -23.06 18.38 44.74
CA TYR A 58 -22.41 17.08 44.97
C TYR A 58 -23.17 15.94 44.28
N SER A 59 -24.51 15.91 44.32
CA SER A 59 -25.29 14.90 43.60
C SER A 59 -25.05 14.94 42.09
N CYS A 60 -25.05 16.13 41.46
CA CYS A 60 -24.76 16.25 40.03
C CYS A 60 -23.32 15.86 39.68
N ALA A 61 -22.33 16.21 40.52
CA ALA A 61 -20.93 15.82 40.31
C ALA A 61 -20.73 14.30 40.41
N ILE A 62 -21.41 13.63 41.36
CA ILE A 62 -21.38 12.18 41.52
C ILE A 62 -22.03 11.49 40.32
N ILE A 63 -23.18 11.97 39.85
CA ILE A 63 -23.85 11.43 38.66
C ILE A 63 -22.97 11.61 37.41
N ALA A 64 -22.34 12.77 37.22
CA ALA A 64 -21.41 13.01 36.13
C ALA A 64 -20.18 12.08 36.19
N PHE A 65 -19.65 11.82 37.39
CA PHE A 65 -18.55 10.88 37.60
C PHE A 65 -18.93 9.42 37.28
N PHE A 66 -20.12 8.98 37.67
CA PHE A 66 -20.64 7.65 37.29
C PHE A 66 -20.92 7.54 35.79
N PHE A 67 -21.41 8.60 35.13
CA PHE A 67 -21.51 8.65 33.67
C PHE A 67 -20.13 8.57 33.00
N LEU A 68 -19.12 9.26 33.53
CA LEU A 68 -17.75 9.19 33.02
C LEU A 68 -17.18 7.77 33.15
N LEU A 69 -17.40 7.11 34.30
CA LEU A 69 -17.03 5.71 34.52
C LEU A 69 -17.80 4.73 33.63
N LEU A 70 -19.06 4.98 33.30
CA LEU A 70 -19.82 4.19 32.31
C LEU A 70 -19.28 4.37 30.89
N ILE A 71 -18.86 5.58 30.52
CA ILE A 71 -18.21 5.85 29.22
C ILE A 71 -16.84 5.16 29.15
N LEU A 72 -16.02 5.26 30.21
CA LEU A 72 -14.71 4.61 30.30
C LEU A 72 -14.81 3.07 30.44
N GLY A 73 -15.86 2.56 31.08
CA GLY A 73 -16.15 1.13 31.17
C GLY A 73 -16.68 0.56 29.86
N SER A 74 -17.52 1.30 29.14
CA SER A 74 -18.01 0.87 27.83
C SER A 74 -16.89 0.85 26.78
N SER A 75 -15.94 1.80 26.79
CA SER A 75 -14.78 1.75 25.90
C SER A 75 -13.82 0.59 26.20
N LEU A 76 -13.74 0.11 27.44
CA LEU A 76 -13.04 -1.14 27.81
C LEU A 76 -13.78 -2.42 27.35
N ILE A 77 -15.11 -2.40 27.27
CA ILE A 77 -15.89 -3.55 26.79
C ILE A 77 -15.90 -3.59 25.25
N PHE A 78 -15.97 -2.43 24.58
CA PHE A 78 -15.90 -2.33 23.11
C PHE A 78 -14.51 -2.60 22.50
N THR A 79 -13.45 -2.72 23.31
CA THR A 79 -12.08 -2.99 22.82
C THR A 79 -11.70 -4.48 22.82
N SER A 80 -12.57 -5.40 23.24
CA SER A 80 -12.21 -6.84 23.42
C SER A 80 -12.75 -7.82 22.36
N ARG A 81 -13.40 -7.36 21.28
CA ARG A 81 -13.88 -8.23 20.18
C ARG A 81 -13.63 -7.66 18.78
N GLY A 82 -12.37 -7.35 18.47
CA GLY A 82 -11.92 -6.86 17.17
C GLY A 82 -11.45 -7.94 16.19
N PHE A 83 -12.34 -8.81 15.70
CA PHE A 83 -12.04 -9.62 14.50
C PHE A 83 -12.18 -8.74 13.24
N VAL A 84 -11.20 -7.89 12.99
CA VAL A 84 -11.13 -6.96 11.85
C VAL A 84 -9.67 -6.89 11.38
N CYS A 85 -9.42 -6.84 10.07
CA CYS A 85 -8.08 -6.57 9.53
C CYS A 85 -7.60 -5.17 9.97
N ILE A 86 -6.83 -5.13 11.05
CA ILE A 86 -6.08 -3.96 11.46
C ILE A 86 -4.79 -3.96 10.63
N SER A 87 -4.83 -3.26 9.49
CA SER A 87 -3.61 -2.61 8.99
C SER A 87 -3.07 -1.74 10.12
N SER A 88 -1.77 -1.83 10.42
CA SER A 88 -1.13 -1.35 11.66
C SER A 88 -0.99 0.17 11.79
N PHE A 89 -1.93 0.93 11.23
CA PHE A 89 -1.87 2.38 11.09
C PHE A 89 -3.06 3.07 11.77
N ASP A 90 -2.73 4.10 12.56
CA ASP A 90 -3.59 4.70 13.57
C ASP A 90 -4.86 5.39 13.00
N PRO A 91 -6.08 4.94 13.36
CA PRO A 91 -7.32 5.58 12.92
C PRO A 91 -7.60 6.95 13.56
N VAL A 92 -6.92 7.33 14.65
CA VAL A 92 -7.21 8.57 15.41
C VAL A 92 -6.81 9.84 14.63
N SER A 93 -5.94 9.72 13.63
CA SER A 93 -5.54 10.83 12.76
C SER A 93 -6.61 11.31 11.76
N ARG A 94 -7.65 10.51 11.48
CA ARG A 94 -8.58 10.72 10.35
C ARG A 94 -9.83 11.57 10.63
N ALA A 95 -9.94 12.22 11.79
CA ALA A 95 -11.16 12.92 12.22
C ALA A 95 -10.95 14.39 12.60
N ARG A 96 -10.29 15.16 11.73
CA ARG A 96 -10.33 16.64 11.64
C ARG A 96 -10.20 16.98 10.16
N PHE A 97 -10.92 17.91 9.53
CA PHE A 97 -12.06 18.77 9.78
C PHE A 97 -12.45 19.26 8.35
N PHE A 98 -13.54 19.99 8.13
CA PHE A 98 -13.93 20.37 6.75
C PHE A 98 -12.89 21.26 6.03
N GLY A 99 -12.54 20.91 4.79
CA GLY A 99 -11.74 21.75 3.88
C GLY A 99 -10.58 20.99 3.25
N PHE A 100 -10.43 21.07 1.93
CA PHE A 100 -9.38 20.40 1.15
C PHE A 100 -7.96 20.62 1.70
N ASP A 101 -7.30 19.54 2.12
CA ASP A 101 -5.85 19.35 1.98
C ASP A 101 -5.60 18.01 1.29
N GLY A 102 -5.08 18.07 0.06
CA GLY A 102 -4.82 16.90 -0.79
C GLY A 102 -3.54 16.15 -0.41
N LEU A 103 -3.24 15.06 -1.13
CA LEU A 103 -2.12 14.13 -0.91
C LEU A 103 -2.32 13.15 0.25
N GLN A 104 -2.64 13.59 1.47
CA GLN A 104 -2.82 12.63 2.59
C GLN A 104 -4.27 12.12 2.73
N SER A 105 -5.26 12.88 2.26
CA SER A 105 -6.68 12.48 2.23
C SER A 105 -7.03 11.46 1.14
N ASP A 106 -6.13 11.26 0.18
CA ASP A 106 -6.39 10.42 -0.99
C ASP A 106 -6.42 8.91 -0.70
N PHE A 107 -5.88 8.46 0.44
CA PHE A 107 -5.80 7.05 0.80
C PHE A 107 -6.96 6.62 1.71
N GLY A 108 -7.93 5.86 1.16
CA GLY A 108 -8.98 5.19 1.93
C GLY A 108 -10.32 5.92 2.04
N ALA A 109 -10.64 6.87 1.14
CA ALA A 109 -12.01 7.41 1.00
C ALA A 109 -13.03 6.32 0.60
N LEU A 110 -12.60 5.34 -0.20
CA LEU A 110 -13.35 4.13 -0.53
C LEU A 110 -12.86 2.89 0.25
N GLY A 111 -11.73 2.99 0.96
CA GLY A 111 -11.05 1.88 1.60
C GLY A 111 -10.43 0.87 0.63
N VAL A 112 -9.68 -0.08 1.18
CA VAL A 112 -8.95 -1.10 0.42
C VAL A 112 -9.50 -2.48 0.82
N PRO A 113 -10.14 -3.23 -0.11
CA PRO A 113 -10.57 -4.59 0.18
C PRO A 113 -9.34 -5.47 0.40
N CYS A 114 -9.40 -6.34 1.39
CA CYS A 114 -8.33 -7.30 1.68
C CYS A 114 -8.94 -8.58 2.23
N CYS A 115 -8.32 -9.72 1.92
CA CYS A 115 -8.69 -10.99 2.52
C CYS A 115 -8.28 -11.02 4.00
N ARG A 116 -9.08 -11.69 4.84
CA ARG A 116 -8.72 -11.93 6.24
C ARG A 116 -7.85 -13.17 6.36
N SER A 117 -6.68 -13.04 6.98
CA SER A 117 -5.90 -14.20 7.43
C SER A 117 -6.67 -14.95 8.53
N LYS A 118 -6.76 -16.29 8.45
CA LYS A 118 -7.54 -17.15 9.38
C LYS A 118 -7.14 -17.02 10.85
N HIS A 119 -5.88 -16.66 11.10
CA HIS A 119 -5.32 -16.42 12.43
C HIS A 119 -4.89 -14.95 12.67
N GLY A 120 -5.25 -14.03 11.77
CA GLY A 120 -4.85 -12.62 11.86
C GLY A 120 -3.34 -12.38 11.71
N LYS A 121 -2.55 -13.39 11.29
CA LYS A 121 -1.12 -13.26 11.06
C LYS A 121 -0.85 -12.31 9.88
N THR A 122 0.13 -11.44 10.09
CA THR A 122 0.64 -10.48 9.10
C THR A 122 2.06 -10.85 8.68
N VAL A 123 2.63 -10.09 7.76
CA VAL A 123 4.05 -10.17 7.39
C VAL A 123 4.96 -9.71 8.52
N GLU A 124 6.22 -10.18 8.48
CA GLU A 124 7.24 -9.93 9.49
C GLU A 124 8.12 -8.71 9.16
N TRP A 125 8.21 -8.33 7.88
CA TRP A 125 9.01 -7.18 7.44
C TRP A 125 8.30 -5.85 7.70
N THR A 126 9.12 -4.81 7.89
CA THR A 126 8.67 -3.45 8.14
C THR A 126 8.95 -2.52 6.95
N SER A 127 8.42 -1.30 6.99
CA SER A 127 8.78 -0.25 6.03
C SER A 127 10.29 0.04 5.97
N LYS A 128 11.05 -0.23 7.05
CA LYS A 128 12.51 -0.07 7.05
C LYS A 128 13.20 -1.13 6.18
N ASP A 129 12.70 -2.37 6.22
CA ASP A 129 13.21 -3.47 5.42
C ASP A 129 12.90 -3.26 3.94
N LEU A 130 11.71 -2.74 3.63
CA LEU A 130 11.33 -2.33 2.28
C LEU A 130 12.22 -1.19 1.76
N ILE A 131 12.49 -0.15 2.58
CA ILE A 131 13.41 0.94 2.21
C ILE A 131 14.82 0.41 1.96
N LYS A 132 15.34 -0.48 2.81
CA LYS A 132 16.65 -1.13 2.57
C LYS A 132 16.64 -1.98 1.30
N GLY A 133 15.55 -2.69 1.04
CA GLY A 133 15.36 -3.43 -0.21
C GLY A 133 15.43 -2.51 -1.44
N LEU A 134 14.88 -1.30 -1.38
CA LEU A 134 14.99 -0.31 -2.45
C LEU A 134 16.44 0.20 -2.63
N GLU A 135 17.18 0.41 -1.53
CA GLU A 135 18.61 0.79 -1.57
C GLU A 135 19.46 -0.28 -2.32
N GLU A 136 19.12 -1.56 -2.18
CA GLU A 136 19.76 -2.67 -2.93
C GLU A 136 19.20 -2.81 -4.36
N PHE A 137 17.89 -2.66 -4.57
CA PHE A 137 17.22 -3.01 -5.83
C PHE A 137 17.27 -1.94 -6.93
N VAL A 138 17.23 -0.65 -6.59
CA VAL A 138 17.25 0.44 -7.59
C VAL A 138 18.42 0.30 -8.58
N PRO A 139 19.70 0.16 -8.14
CA PRO A 139 20.81 -0.02 -9.08
C PRO A 139 20.74 -1.34 -9.86
N ILE A 140 20.13 -2.40 -9.31
CA ILE A 140 19.88 -3.66 -10.04
C ILE A 140 18.90 -3.40 -11.19
N TYR A 141 17.77 -2.73 -10.93
CA TYR A 141 16.75 -2.44 -11.94
C TYR A 141 17.25 -1.55 -13.10
N GLU A 142 18.24 -0.70 -12.86
CA GLU A 142 18.91 0.06 -13.92
C GLU A 142 19.64 -0.86 -14.92
N THR A 143 20.17 -2.01 -14.48
CA THR A 143 20.86 -2.98 -15.35
C THR A 143 19.93 -3.84 -16.23
N ARG A 144 18.60 -3.81 -16.01
CA ARG A 144 17.63 -4.70 -16.67
C ARG A 144 17.80 -4.78 -18.20
N PRO A 145 17.70 -5.96 -18.82
CA PRO A 145 17.86 -6.12 -20.26
C PRO A 145 16.71 -5.50 -21.07
N ILE A 146 15.51 -5.44 -20.47
CA ILE A 146 14.29 -4.94 -21.12
C ILE A 146 13.99 -3.54 -20.57
N LYS A 147 14.51 -2.49 -21.23
CA LYS A 147 14.31 -1.10 -20.77
C LYS A 147 12.85 -0.67 -20.83
N ASN A 148 12.17 -1.00 -21.92
CA ASN A 148 10.74 -0.79 -22.14
C ASN A 148 10.00 -2.14 -22.05
N ASN A 149 9.41 -2.42 -20.89
CA ASN A 149 8.63 -3.63 -20.65
C ASN A 149 7.12 -3.42 -20.84
N MET A 150 6.69 -2.60 -21.82
CA MET A 150 5.26 -2.44 -22.15
C MET A 150 4.54 -3.79 -22.26
N TYR A 151 3.37 -3.89 -21.61
CA TYR A 151 2.55 -5.09 -21.38
C TYR A 151 3.12 -6.15 -20.42
N GLY A 152 4.12 -5.82 -19.60
CA GLY A 152 4.52 -6.63 -18.44
C GLY A 152 4.89 -5.72 -17.26
N MET A 153 5.31 -6.33 -16.15
CA MET A 153 5.61 -5.62 -14.90
C MET A 153 6.54 -4.40 -15.05
N GLY A 154 6.19 -3.34 -14.31
CA GLY A 154 6.99 -2.12 -14.13
C GLY A 154 7.93 -2.20 -12.91
N PHE A 155 8.41 -1.04 -12.45
CA PHE A 155 9.35 -0.95 -11.32
C PHE A 155 8.78 -1.56 -10.05
N ASP A 156 7.57 -1.15 -9.65
CA ASP A 156 6.95 -1.49 -8.38
C ASP A 156 6.83 -3.01 -8.22
N HIS A 157 6.18 -3.69 -9.16
CA HIS A 157 6.01 -5.15 -9.13
C HIS A 157 7.35 -5.90 -9.28
N SER A 158 8.30 -5.36 -10.06
CA SER A 158 9.67 -5.92 -10.11
C SER A 158 10.38 -5.85 -8.76
N PHE A 159 10.23 -4.74 -8.03
CA PHE A 159 10.78 -4.60 -6.68
C PHE A 159 10.10 -5.57 -5.71
N GLY A 160 8.77 -5.69 -5.75
CA GLY A 160 8.04 -6.60 -4.88
C GLY A 160 8.43 -8.06 -5.09
N LEU A 161 8.49 -8.52 -6.34
CA LEU A 161 8.90 -9.89 -6.66
C LEU A 161 10.35 -10.17 -6.22
N TRP A 162 11.27 -9.22 -6.45
CA TRP A 162 12.64 -9.31 -5.97
C TRP A 162 12.68 -9.39 -4.44
N PHE A 163 11.99 -8.49 -3.75
CA PHE A 163 11.96 -8.41 -2.29
C PHE A 163 11.42 -9.70 -1.67
N MET A 164 10.31 -10.24 -2.20
CA MET A 164 9.74 -11.50 -1.73
C MET A 164 10.70 -12.67 -1.90
N ALA A 165 11.37 -12.79 -3.05
CA ALA A 165 12.38 -13.83 -3.27
C ALA A 165 13.61 -13.67 -2.35
N ARG A 166 14.06 -12.43 -2.09
CA ARG A 166 15.15 -12.13 -1.14
C ARG A 166 14.79 -12.40 0.31
N TRP A 167 13.52 -12.18 0.68
CA TRP A 167 13.02 -12.39 2.05
C TRP A 167 12.86 -13.89 2.34
N LEU A 168 12.14 -14.60 1.47
CA LEU A 168 11.83 -16.03 1.63
C LEU A 168 13.05 -16.94 1.39
N LYS A 169 13.97 -16.54 0.50
CA LYS A 169 15.17 -17.30 0.10
C LYS A 169 14.86 -18.74 -0.33
N PRO A 170 13.94 -18.94 -1.29
CA PRO A 170 13.47 -20.27 -1.66
C PRO A 170 14.57 -21.15 -2.30
N ASP A 171 14.41 -22.47 -2.12
CA ASP A 171 15.21 -23.52 -2.76
C ASP A 171 14.80 -23.73 -4.24
N LEU A 172 13.58 -23.32 -4.60
CA LEU A 172 13.07 -23.34 -5.97
C LEU A 172 12.10 -22.17 -6.21
N MET A 173 12.25 -21.51 -7.37
CA MET A 173 11.29 -20.50 -7.84
C MET A 173 10.54 -21.03 -9.05
N ILE A 174 9.22 -20.94 -9.03
CA ILE A 174 8.33 -21.31 -10.13
C ILE A 174 7.65 -20.04 -10.64
N GLU A 175 7.65 -19.85 -11.95
CA GLU A 175 6.99 -18.76 -12.65
C GLU A 175 5.95 -19.35 -13.60
N SER A 176 4.72 -18.82 -13.58
CA SER A 176 3.70 -19.09 -14.58
C SER A 176 3.34 -17.77 -15.25
N GLY A 177 3.70 -17.61 -16.53
CA GLY A 177 3.63 -16.33 -17.25
C GLY A 177 4.98 -15.66 -17.44
N ALA A 178 5.76 -16.10 -18.42
CA ALA A 178 7.12 -15.57 -18.65
C ALA A 178 7.18 -14.32 -19.54
N PHE A 179 6.23 -14.17 -20.47
CA PHE A 179 6.22 -13.16 -21.54
C PHE A 179 7.60 -12.95 -22.22
N LYS A 180 8.24 -11.78 -22.00
CA LYS A 180 9.56 -11.41 -22.53
C LYS A 180 10.73 -11.88 -21.64
N GLY A 181 10.46 -12.50 -20.48
CA GLY A 181 11.44 -12.99 -19.51
C GLY A 181 11.90 -11.95 -18.47
N HIS A 182 11.19 -10.82 -18.32
CA HIS A 182 11.60 -9.77 -17.37
C HIS A 182 11.45 -10.21 -15.91
N SER A 183 10.32 -10.84 -15.55
CA SER A 183 10.09 -11.48 -14.25
C SER A 183 11.14 -12.57 -13.96
N THR A 184 11.47 -13.40 -14.95
CA THR A 184 12.53 -14.41 -14.84
C THR A 184 13.89 -13.77 -14.55
N TRP A 185 14.19 -12.62 -15.16
CA TRP A 185 15.40 -11.83 -14.87
C TRP A 185 15.38 -11.29 -13.44
N VAL A 186 14.25 -10.72 -12.97
CA VAL A 186 14.08 -10.24 -11.60
C VAL A 186 14.35 -11.35 -10.57
N LEU A 187 13.76 -12.53 -10.77
CA LEU A 187 14.00 -13.71 -9.93
C LEU A 187 15.48 -14.14 -9.93
N ARG A 188 16.13 -14.16 -11.09
CA ARG A 188 17.57 -14.46 -11.20
C ARG A 188 18.45 -13.41 -10.52
N GLN A 189 18.06 -12.13 -10.51
CA GLN A 189 18.79 -11.09 -9.74
C GLN A 189 18.56 -11.22 -8.23
N ALA A 190 17.40 -11.71 -7.78
CA ALA A 190 17.13 -11.93 -6.37
C ALA A 190 17.94 -13.12 -5.81
N MET A 191 17.93 -14.24 -6.55
CA MET A 191 18.55 -15.50 -6.13
C MET A 191 19.40 -16.09 -7.27
N PRO A 192 20.66 -15.63 -7.46
CA PRO A 192 21.50 -15.98 -8.61
C PRO A 192 21.69 -17.47 -8.87
N ASN A 193 21.73 -18.30 -7.82
CA ASN A 193 22.01 -19.74 -7.92
C ASN A 193 20.76 -20.62 -7.81
N THR A 194 19.61 -20.09 -7.39
CA THR A 194 18.39 -20.88 -7.17
C THR A 194 17.81 -21.35 -8.51
N PRO A 195 17.41 -22.63 -8.66
CA PRO A 195 16.72 -23.11 -9.85
C PRO A 195 15.43 -22.32 -10.14
N ILE A 196 15.16 -22.09 -11.43
CA ILE A 196 13.91 -21.46 -11.89
C ILE A 196 13.20 -22.44 -12.82
N ILE A 197 11.90 -22.62 -12.62
CA ILE A 197 11.00 -23.29 -13.55
C ILE A 197 10.05 -22.24 -14.10
N SER A 198 9.93 -22.14 -15.43
CA SER A 198 9.08 -21.14 -16.07
C SER A 198 8.09 -21.81 -17.01
N LEU A 199 6.79 -21.63 -16.74
CA LEU A 199 5.67 -22.12 -17.53
C LEU A 199 5.17 -20.98 -18.41
N SER A 200 5.18 -21.15 -19.73
CA SER A 200 4.66 -20.12 -20.65
C SER A 200 4.27 -20.73 -21.99
N PRO A 201 3.08 -20.45 -22.56
CA PRO A 201 2.72 -20.91 -23.90
C PRO A 201 3.77 -20.54 -24.97
N ARG A 202 4.49 -19.42 -24.78
CA ARG A 202 5.51 -18.92 -25.69
C ARG A 202 6.84 -18.68 -24.95
N HIS A 203 7.90 -19.35 -25.40
CA HIS A 203 9.24 -19.19 -24.85
C HIS A 203 9.77 -17.76 -25.07
N PRO A 204 10.42 -17.11 -24.08
CA PRO A 204 10.90 -15.72 -24.20
C PRO A 204 11.82 -15.46 -25.40
N GLU A 205 12.60 -16.45 -25.84
CA GLU A 205 13.43 -16.36 -27.07
C GLU A 205 12.64 -15.88 -28.31
N LYS A 206 11.32 -16.18 -28.37
CA LYS A 206 10.46 -15.85 -29.52
C LYS A 206 10.13 -14.36 -29.59
N TYR A 207 10.57 -13.57 -28.62
CA TYR A 207 10.47 -12.11 -28.58
C TYR A 207 11.79 -11.41 -28.97
N LEU A 208 12.94 -12.07 -28.89
CA LEU A 208 14.25 -11.53 -29.33
C LEU A 208 14.25 -11.02 -30.78
N LYS A 209 13.42 -11.62 -31.64
CA LYS A 209 13.22 -11.19 -33.06
C LYS A 209 12.40 -9.90 -33.21
N LYS A 210 11.73 -9.43 -32.16
CA LYS A 210 10.83 -8.26 -32.14
C LYS A 210 11.36 -7.11 -31.27
N GLY A 211 12.37 -7.35 -30.44
CA GLY A 211 12.94 -6.39 -29.52
C GLY A 211 13.65 -7.07 -28.35
N PRO A 212 14.04 -6.31 -27.31
CA PRO A 212 14.68 -6.86 -26.12
C PRO A 212 13.79 -7.90 -25.43
N ALA A 213 14.41 -9.03 -25.08
CA ALA A 213 13.85 -10.09 -24.25
C ALA A 213 14.99 -10.74 -23.47
N TYR A 214 14.67 -11.49 -22.42
CA TYR A 214 15.62 -12.22 -21.59
C TYR A 214 15.31 -13.72 -21.62
N VAL A 215 16.37 -14.52 -21.64
CA VAL A 215 16.31 -15.98 -21.51
C VAL A 215 17.37 -16.34 -20.49
N ASP A 216 16.97 -16.97 -19.38
CA ASP A 216 17.91 -17.44 -18.37
C ASP A 216 18.45 -18.81 -18.77
N GLY A 217 19.78 -18.94 -18.86
CA GLY A 217 20.44 -20.18 -19.28
C GLY A 217 20.31 -21.33 -18.27
N ASN A 218 19.89 -21.05 -17.03
CA ASN A 218 19.71 -22.02 -15.95
C ASN A 218 18.22 -22.18 -15.55
N CYS A 219 17.29 -21.75 -16.42
CA CYS A 219 15.85 -21.89 -16.21
C CYS A 219 15.32 -23.10 -17.00
N THR A 220 14.47 -23.89 -16.35
CA THR A 220 13.74 -25.00 -16.98
C THR A 220 12.43 -24.48 -17.54
N TYR A 221 12.39 -24.25 -18.85
CA TYR A 221 11.20 -23.74 -19.54
C TYR A 221 10.27 -24.86 -20.03
N PHE A 222 9.04 -24.86 -19.52
CA PHE A 222 7.92 -25.61 -20.11
C PHE A 222 7.17 -24.68 -21.07
N ALA A 223 7.61 -24.66 -22.33
CA ALA A 223 7.12 -23.69 -23.31
C ALA A 223 7.00 -24.22 -24.75
N GLY A 224 6.15 -23.56 -25.54
CA GLY A 224 5.90 -23.92 -26.93
C GLY A 224 5.33 -25.34 -27.04
N LYS A 225 6.01 -26.23 -27.76
CA LYS A 225 5.60 -27.65 -27.89
C LYS A 225 5.66 -28.43 -26.57
N ASN A 226 6.44 -27.94 -25.60
CA ASN A 226 6.61 -28.55 -24.28
C ASN A 226 5.85 -27.78 -23.19
N PHE A 227 4.93 -26.87 -23.57
CA PHE A 227 4.10 -26.16 -22.63
C PHE A 227 3.13 -27.10 -21.92
N VAL A 228 3.04 -26.96 -20.59
CA VAL A 228 2.06 -27.61 -19.73
C VAL A 228 1.54 -26.52 -18.78
N ASP A 229 0.22 -26.43 -18.63
CA ASP A 229 -0.39 -25.52 -17.67
C ASP A 229 -0.01 -25.91 -16.22
N PHE A 230 0.15 -24.93 -15.33
CA PHE A 230 0.49 -25.14 -13.92
C PHE A 230 -0.35 -26.24 -13.23
N GLY A 231 -1.67 -26.28 -13.50
CA GLY A 231 -2.58 -27.27 -12.90
C GLY A 231 -2.45 -28.70 -13.46
N SER A 232 -1.65 -28.87 -14.52
CA SER A 232 -1.45 -30.13 -15.25
C SER A 232 -0.01 -30.66 -15.15
N VAL A 233 0.89 -29.96 -14.43
CA VAL A 233 2.26 -30.42 -14.20
C VAL A 233 2.27 -31.56 -13.18
N ASP A 234 3.06 -32.60 -13.47
CA ASP A 234 3.41 -33.66 -12.51
C ASP A 234 4.41 -33.12 -11.48
N TRP A 235 3.89 -32.34 -10.52
CA TRP A 235 4.70 -31.68 -9.50
C TRP A 235 5.60 -32.63 -8.69
N PRO A 236 5.13 -33.80 -8.19
CA PRO A 236 6.00 -34.73 -7.46
C PRO A 236 7.24 -35.15 -8.28
N LYS A 237 7.07 -35.47 -9.56
CA LYS A 237 8.18 -35.85 -10.45
C LYS A 237 9.12 -34.69 -10.76
N VAL A 238 8.57 -33.50 -10.99
CA VAL A 238 9.35 -32.29 -11.27
C VAL A 238 10.17 -31.88 -10.03
N LEU A 239 9.55 -31.83 -8.85
CA LEU A 239 10.21 -31.48 -7.59
C LEU A 239 11.32 -32.47 -7.24
N HIS A 240 11.06 -33.77 -7.38
CA HIS A 240 12.08 -34.81 -7.21
C HIS A 240 13.28 -34.61 -8.16
N LYS A 241 13.03 -34.29 -9.44
CA LYS A 241 14.11 -34.01 -10.42
C LYS A 241 14.97 -32.81 -10.00
N HIS A 242 14.37 -31.81 -9.34
CA HIS A 242 15.07 -30.63 -8.83
C HIS A 242 15.60 -30.80 -7.39
N GLY A 243 15.46 -31.98 -6.79
CA GLY A 243 15.96 -32.26 -5.43
C GLY A 243 15.16 -31.60 -4.30
N ILE A 244 13.94 -31.10 -4.58
CA ILE A 244 13.14 -30.35 -3.61
C ILE A 244 12.37 -31.30 -2.70
N LEU A 245 12.69 -31.24 -1.41
CA LEU A 245 12.07 -32.05 -0.36
C LEU A 245 11.04 -31.28 0.50
N ASN A 246 11.20 -29.96 0.62
CA ASN A 246 10.30 -29.12 1.42
C ASN A 246 9.55 -28.11 0.54
N LEU A 247 8.23 -28.28 0.44
CA LEU A 247 7.35 -27.40 -0.34
C LEU A 247 7.20 -26.00 0.28
N SER A 248 7.48 -25.85 1.59
CA SER A 248 7.52 -24.55 2.26
C SER A 248 8.75 -23.70 1.87
N GLN A 249 9.67 -24.23 1.05
CA GLN A 249 10.81 -23.50 0.49
C GLN A 249 10.65 -23.24 -1.02
N VAL A 250 9.44 -23.41 -1.55
CA VAL A 250 9.13 -23.12 -2.96
C VAL A 250 8.31 -21.84 -3.04
N LEU A 251 8.78 -20.89 -3.84
CA LEU A 251 8.05 -19.67 -4.18
C LEU A 251 7.42 -19.83 -5.56
N ILE A 252 6.11 -19.56 -5.68
CA ILE A 252 5.43 -19.48 -6.97
C ILE A 252 5.05 -18.03 -7.28
N PHE A 253 5.31 -17.60 -8.51
CA PHE A 253 4.89 -16.33 -9.08
C PHE A 253 3.94 -16.58 -10.26
N PHE A 254 2.77 -15.93 -10.25
CA PHE A 254 1.75 -16.00 -11.29
C PHE A 254 1.57 -14.63 -11.97
N ASP A 255 1.77 -14.61 -13.29
CA ASP A 255 1.61 -13.50 -14.25
C ASP A 255 1.01 -14.07 -15.55
N ASP A 256 0.04 -15.00 -15.42
CA ASP A 256 -0.52 -15.80 -16.52
C ASP A 256 -1.98 -15.48 -16.88
N HIS A 257 -2.53 -14.42 -16.25
CA HIS A 257 -3.90 -13.93 -16.44
C HIS A 257 -4.97 -15.04 -16.39
N GLN A 258 -4.75 -16.02 -15.51
CA GLN A 258 -5.76 -17.01 -15.13
C GLN A 258 -6.42 -16.60 -13.81
N ASN A 259 -7.66 -17.06 -13.60
CA ASN A 259 -8.39 -16.87 -12.36
C ASN A 259 -7.56 -17.28 -11.12
N GLU A 260 -7.37 -16.35 -10.17
CA GLU A 260 -6.50 -16.54 -9.01
C GLU A 260 -7.04 -17.63 -8.07
N LEU A 261 -8.37 -17.74 -7.89
CA LEU A 261 -8.99 -18.82 -7.08
C LEU A 261 -8.55 -20.20 -7.59
N LYS A 262 -8.62 -20.40 -8.90
CA LYS A 262 -8.20 -21.64 -9.59
C LYS A 262 -6.71 -21.90 -9.41
N ARG A 263 -5.85 -20.87 -9.41
CA ARG A 263 -4.42 -21.01 -9.16
C ARG A 263 -4.11 -21.33 -7.69
N VAL A 264 -4.81 -20.72 -6.75
CA VAL A 264 -4.71 -21.03 -5.30
C VAL A 264 -5.15 -22.47 -5.03
N GLU A 265 -6.28 -22.92 -5.57
CA GLU A 265 -6.74 -24.32 -5.47
C GLU A 265 -5.71 -25.32 -6.03
N GLN A 266 -5.13 -25.02 -7.20
CA GLN A 266 -4.11 -25.85 -7.82
C GLN A 266 -2.81 -25.90 -7.00
N ALA A 267 -2.38 -24.76 -6.44
CA ALA A 267 -1.17 -24.67 -5.62
C ALA A 267 -1.32 -25.40 -4.28
N LEU A 268 -2.46 -25.23 -3.61
CA LEU A 268 -2.81 -25.98 -2.39
C LEU A 268 -2.84 -27.49 -2.64
N LYS A 269 -3.51 -27.94 -3.72
CA LYS A 269 -3.56 -29.36 -4.09
C LYS A 269 -2.17 -29.96 -4.35
N ALA A 270 -1.21 -29.15 -4.77
CA ALA A 270 0.18 -29.54 -4.96
C ALA A 270 1.05 -29.36 -3.69
N GLY A 271 0.49 -28.86 -2.59
CA GLY A 271 1.15 -28.68 -1.29
C GLY A 271 2.00 -27.40 -1.17
N PHE A 272 1.87 -26.45 -2.09
CA PHE A 272 2.65 -25.21 -2.06
C PHE A 272 2.01 -24.14 -1.17
N GLN A 273 2.85 -23.35 -0.49
CA GLN A 273 2.42 -22.40 0.54
C GLN A 273 2.68 -20.92 0.18
N HIS A 274 3.76 -20.62 -0.56
CA HIS A 274 4.19 -19.25 -0.84
C HIS A 274 3.84 -18.85 -2.27
N LEU A 275 2.81 -18.02 -2.42
CA LEU A 275 2.27 -17.61 -3.71
C LEU A 275 2.39 -16.09 -3.87
N VAL A 276 2.75 -15.63 -5.06
CA VAL A 276 2.71 -14.22 -5.44
C VAL A 276 1.93 -14.09 -6.74
N PHE A 277 0.96 -13.18 -6.76
CA PHE A 277 0.15 -12.87 -7.93
C PHE A 277 0.45 -11.44 -8.41
N GLU A 278 0.78 -11.30 -9.70
CA GLU A 278 0.64 -10.07 -10.49
C GLU A 278 -0.85 -9.77 -10.69
N ASP A 279 -1.18 -8.52 -11.06
CA ASP A 279 -2.50 -8.10 -11.52
C ASP A 279 -3.68 -8.50 -10.57
N ASN A 280 -3.51 -8.34 -9.25
CA ASN A 280 -4.57 -8.53 -8.25
C ASN A 280 -5.61 -7.39 -8.33
N TYR A 281 -6.40 -7.42 -9.39
CA TYR A 281 -7.27 -6.33 -9.85
C TYR A 281 -8.32 -5.89 -8.84
N ASP A 282 -8.58 -4.58 -8.77
CA ASP A 282 -9.73 -4.04 -8.04
C ASP A 282 -11.08 -4.42 -8.70
N THR A 283 -12.14 -4.45 -7.91
CA THR A 283 -13.47 -4.92 -8.31
C THR A 283 -14.06 -4.08 -9.44
N GLY A 284 -14.71 -4.76 -10.39
CA GLY A 284 -15.19 -4.16 -11.64
C GLY A 284 -14.13 -4.06 -12.75
N THR A 285 -12.85 -4.40 -12.49
CA THR A 285 -11.75 -4.30 -13.46
C THR A 285 -11.03 -5.62 -13.72
N GLY A 286 -10.00 -5.61 -14.57
CA GLY A 286 -9.16 -6.78 -14.82
C GLY A 286 -9.67 -7.74 -15.86
N ASP A 287 -8.82 -8.69 -16.26
CA ASP A 287 -9.11 -9.70 -17.26
C ASP A 287 -9.28 -11.12 -16.68
N HIS A 288 -9.07 -11.29 -15.39
CA HIS A 288 -9.31 -12.51 -14.64
C HIS A 288 -9.88 -12.19 -13.24
N TYR A 289 -10.41 -13.20 -12.55
CA TYR A 289 -10.99 -13.05 -11.21
C TYR A 289 -9.89 -13.10 -10.14
N SER A 290 -9.68 -11.96 -9.48
CA SER A 290 -8.60 -11.72 -8.52
C SER A 290 -9.00 -11.95 -7.05
N LEU A 291 -8.02 -12.02 -6.16
CA LEU A 291 -8.26 -12.15 -4.71
C LEU A 291 -8.90 -10.92 -4.10
N ARG A 292 -8.58 -9.71 -4.59
CA ARG A 292 -9.35 -8.50 -4.26
C ARG A 292 -10.82 -8.65 -4.64
N GLN A 293 -11.12 -9.11 -5.86
CA GLN A 293 -12.49 -9.37 -6.30
C GLN A 293 -13.21 -10.47 -5.52
N ILE A 294 -12.48 -11.42 -4.93
CA ILE A 294 -13.03 -12.48 -4.08
C ILE A 294 -13.31 -11.96 -2.66
N CYS A 295 -12.38 -11.20 -2.11
CA CYS A 295 -12.41 -10.73 -0.72
C CYS A 295 -13.03 -9.35 -0.53
N ASP A 296 -13.35 -8.62 -1.60
CA ASP A 296 -14.27 -7.52 -1.56
C ASP A 296 -15.65 -8.03 -1.10
N GLN A 297 -16.05 -7.61 0.11
CA GLN A 297 -17.26 -8.05 0.80
C GLN A 297 -17.78 -6.96 1.72
N SER A 298 -19.09 -6.93 1.99
CA SER A 298 -19.72 -5.90 2.84
C SER A 298 -19.27 -5.87 4.31
N TYR A 299 -18.62 -6.93 4.79
CA TYR A 299 -18.02 -7.00 6.14
C TYR A 299 -16.51 -6.66 6.13
N ILE A 300 -15.95 -6.29 4.98
CA ILE A 300 -14.57 -5.84 4.80
C ILE A 300 -14.57 -4.32 4.66
N ARG A 301 -13.60 -3.65 5.29
CA ARG A 301 -13.55 -2.19 5.32
C ARG A 301 -13.25 -1.64 3.92
N GLY A 302 -14.24 -1.00 3.31
CA GLY A 302 -14.13 -0.51 1.93
C GLY A 302 -14.42 -1.58 0.87
N GLY A 303 -14.93 -2.74 1.29
CA GLY A 303 -15.59 -3.68 0.40
C GLY A 303 -17.11 -3.61 0.54
N GLY A 304 -17.80 -4.26 -0.40
CA GLY A 304 -19.25 -4.21 -0.55
C GLY A 304 -19.70 -2.88 -1.15
N HIS A 305 -20.20 -2.92 -2.39
CA HIS A 305 -20.44 -1.71 -3.17
C HIS A 305 -21.92 -1.43 -3.41
N SER A 306 -22.27 -0.13 -3.45
CA SER A 306 -23.63 0.36 -3.61
C SER A 306 -23.90 0.77 -5.06
N CYS A 307 -24.73 0.03 -5.80
CA CYS A 307 -24.99 0.30 -7.21
C CYS A 307 -25.92 1.51 -7.49
N PHE A 308 -26.33 2.26 -6.46
CA PHE A 308 -27.14 3.47 -6.60
C PHE A 308 -26.32 4.66 -7.12
N LYS A 309 -26.76 5.26 -8.23
CA LYS A 309 -26.03 6.34 -8.94
C LYS A 309 -25.93 7.66 -8.16
N ASP A 310 -26.82 7.87 -7.21
CA ASP A 310 -26.92 9.03 -6.32
C ASP A 310 -26.20 8.83 -4.97
N SER A 311 -25.59 7.67 -4.75
CA SER A 311 -24.84 7.36 -3.53
C SER A 311 -23.56 8.20 -3.38
N ASP A 312 -23.09 8.33 -2.13
CA ASP A 312 -21.81 8.97 -1.84
C ASP A 312 -20.62 8.23 -2.48
N GLU A 313 -20.68 6.91 -2.56
CA GLU A 313 -19.71 6.11 -3.29
C GLU A 313 -19.65 6.52 -4.77
N ALA A 314 -20.80 6.60 -5.45
CA ALA A 314 -20.88 7.03 -6.84
C ALA A 314 -20.28 8.42 -7.07
N ARG A 315 -20.60 9.35 -6.17
CA ARG A 315 -20.10 10.73 -6.16
C ARG A 315 -18.59 10.80 -5.95
N ILE A 316 -18.02 9.96 -5.08
CA ILE A 316 -16.57 9.86 -4.86
C ILE A 316 -15.89 9.26 -6.09
N ARG A 317 -16.33 8.09 -6.55
CA ARG A 317 -15.76 7.38 -7.70
C ARG A 317 -15.75 8.23 -8.97
N SER A 318 -16.86 8.90 -9.29
CA SER A 318 -16.97 9.82 -10.43
C SER A 318 -15.98 10.99 -10.38
N ARG A 319 -15.60 11.46 -9.18
CA ARG A 319 -14.54 12.46 -9.01
C ARG A 319 -13.16 11.86 -9.25
N ARG A 320 -12.89 10.67 -8.70
CA ARG A 320 -11.58 10.01 -8.77
C ARG A 320 -11.21 9.52 -10.18
N LYS A 321 -12.19 9.03 -10.96
CA LYS A 321 -12.04 8.67 -12.38
C LYS A 321 -11.52 9.81 -13.29
N LYS A 322 -11.63 11.07 -12.86
CA LYS A 322 -11.08 12.22 -13.60
C LYS A 322 -9.57 12.39 -13.46
N PHE A 323 -8.95 11.70 -12.49
CA PHE A 323 -7.53 11.85 -12.14
C PHE A 323 -6.75 10.53 -12.24
N TRP A 324 -7.40 9.39 -12.04
CA TRP A 324 -6.76 8.07 -11.97
C TRP A 324 -7.29 7.13 -13.05
N GLU A 325 -6.41 6.58 -13.89
CA GLU A 325 -6.77 5.84 -15.11
C GLU A 325 -7.51 4.52 -14.84
N LYS A 326 -7.25 3.88 -13.70
CA LYS A 326 -7.92 2.64 -13.26
C LYS A 326 -9.00 2.89 -12.18
N ALA A 327 -9.32 4.14 -11.84
CA ALA A 327 -10.47 4.40 -10.98
C ALA A 327 -11.78 4.18 -11.76
N VAL A 328 -12.57 3.19 -11.32
CA VAL A 328 -13.89 2.91 -11.91
C VAL A 328 -14.98 3.79 -11.34
N ASP A 329 -15.92 4.18 -12.19
CA ASP A 329 -17.22 4.71 -11.77
C ASP A 329 -18.26 3.59 -11.58
N MET A 330 -19.50 3.96 -11.25
CA MET A 330 -20.57 3.00 -11.00
C MET A 330 -21.03 2.24 -12.23
N GLU A 331 -20.86 2.80 -13.43
CA GLU A 331 -21.33 2.18 -14.67
C GLU A 331 -20.38 1.08 -15.14
N GLU A 332 -19.09 1.21 -14.78
CA GLU A 332 -18.07 0.16 -14.90
C GLU A 332 -18.14 -0.87 -13.77
N LEU A 333 -18.33 -0.43 -12.53
CA LEU A 333 -18.35 -1.31 -11.36
C LEU A 333 -19.57 -2.26 -11.35
N CYS A 334 -20.77 -1.75 -11.64
CA CYS A 334 -22.01 -2.49 -11.44
C CYS A 334 -22.55 -3.14 -12.72
N GLY A 335 -22.93 -4.41 -12.59
CA GLY A 335 -23.62 -5.20 -13.62
C GLY A 335 -25.15 -5.19 -13.49
N ALA A 336 -25.79 -6.08 -14.24
CA ALA A 336 -27.23 -6.34 -14.10
C ALA A 336 -27.55 -6.92 -12.71
N GLY A 337 -28.71 -6.55 -12.15
CA GLY A 337 -29.12 -7.00 -10.82
C GLY A 337 -28.19 -6.52 -9.69
N GLU A 338 -27.61 -5.32 -9.84
CA GLU A 338 -26.72 -4.69 -8.85
C GLU A 338 -25.45 -5.52 -8.53
N ALA A 339 -25.05 -6.36 -9.49
CA ALA A 339 -23.88 -7.22 -9.35
C ALA A 339 -22.58 -6.41 -9.48
N TRP A 340 -22.01 -5.97 -8.36
CA TRP A 340 -20.70 -5.31 -8.30
C TRP A 340 -19.53 -6.31 -8.27
N TRP A 341 -19.75 -7.51 -7.72
CA TRP A 341 -18.68 -8.49 -7.47
C TRP A 341 -18.02 -9.06 -8.73
N GLY A 342 -16.75 -9.48 -8.59
CA GLY A 342 -15.94 -9.90 -9.73
C GLY A 342 -15.78 -8.77 -10.74
N VAL A 343 -16.06 -9.04 -12.01
CA VAL A 343 -16.36 -7.99 -12.98
C VAL A 343 -17.83 -8.04 -13.33
N ARG A 344 -18.62 -7.19 -12.68
CA ARG A 344 -20.05 -6.96 -12.99
C ARG A 344 -20.91 -8.24 -12.88
N GLY A 345 -20.58 -9.11 -11.91
CA GLY A 345 -21.22 -10.42 -11.73
C GLY A 345 -20.59 -11.57 -12.52
N TYR A 346 -19.41 -11.38 -13.13
CA TYR A 346 -18.69 -12.40 -13.88
C TYR A 346 -17.34 -12.74 -13.25
N MET A 347 -17.07 -14.04 -13.17
CA MET A 347 -15.77 -14.63 -12.88
C MET A 347 -15.01 -14.80 -14.20
N ARG A 348 -14.08 -13.89 -14.46
CA ARG A 348 -13.23 -13.89 -15.65
C ARG A 348 -12.08 -14.91 -15.52
N ASP A 349 -11.68 -15.52 -16.62
CA ASP A 349 -10.54 -16.43 -16.72
C ASP A 349 -9.96 -16.39 -18.15
N ASN A 350 -8.72 -16.82 -18.30
CA ASN A 350 -8.01 -16.93 -19.58
C ASN A 350 -8.00 -15.63 -20.41
N PHE A 351 -7.37 -14.57 -19.88
CA PHE A 351 -7.28 -13.26 -20.55
C PHE A 351 -8.66 -12.71 -20.99
N ASN A 352 -9.67 -12.78 -20.10
CA ASN A 352 -11.06 -12.38 -20.36
C ASN A 352 -11.79 -13.13 -21.52
N HIS A 353 -11.22 -14.24 -22.02
CA HIS A 353 -11.88 -15.07 -23.03
C HIS A 353 -12.90 -16.07 -22.45
N SER A 354 -12.90 -16.27 -21.12
CA SER A 354 -13.89 -17.09 -20.42
C SER A 354 -14.57 -16.28 -19.32
N ASN A 355 -15.84 -15.91 -19.52
CA ASN A 355 -16.61 -15.08 -18.61
C ASN A 355 -17.79 -15.85 -18.04
N LYS A 356 -17.61 -16.52 -16.90
CA LYS A 356 -18.66 -17.31 -16.26
C LYS A 356 -19.48 -16.42 -15.31
N PRO A 357 -20.82 -16.39 -15.40
CA PRO A 357 -21.63 -15.68 -14.42
C PRO A 357 -21.47 -16.33 -13.04
N ILE A 358 -21.40 -15.52 -11.99
CA ILE A 358 -21.25 -15.94 -10.60
C ILE A 358 -22.33 -15.27 -9.75
N SER A 359 -23.04 -16.05 -8.93
CA SER A 359 -24.04 -15.50 -8.01
C SER A 359 -23.38 -14.86 -6.79
N TYR A 360 -24.04 -13.91 -6.14
CA TYR A 360 -23.55 -13.33 -4.88
C TYR A 360 -23.26 -14.40 -3.82
N ALA A 361 -24.14 -15.41 -3.70
CA ALA A 361 -23.95 -16.52 -2.78
C ALA A 361 -22.68 -17.33 -3.10
N GLN A 362 -22.41 -17.62 -4.37
CA GLN A 362 -21.18 -18.32 -4.78
C GLN A 362 -19.93 -17.46 -4.55
N HIS A 363 -19.98 -16.16 -4.87
CA HIS A 363 -18.89 -15.23 -4.58
C HIS A 363 -18.57 -15.14 -3.08
N PHE A 364 -19.60 -15.10 -2.23
CA PHE A 364 -19.42 -15.14 -0.77
C PHE A 364 -18.81 -16.49 -0.31
N GLN A 365 -19.20 -17.63 -0.90
CA GLN A 365 -18.57 -18.91 -0.57
C GLN A 365 -17.10 -18.98 -1.04
N ASN A 366 -16.77 -18.43 -2.21
CA ASN A 366 -15.38 -18.31 -2.67
C ASN A 366 -14.54 -17.48 -1.67
N SER A 367 -15.10 -16.37 -1.17
CA SER A 367 -14.48 -15.55 -0.12
C SER A 367 -14.23 -16.36 1.16
N ARG A 368 -15.22 -17.13 1.62
CA ARG A 368 -15.09 -17.98 2.81
C ARG A 368 -14.05 -19.08 2.66
N PHE A 369 -13.95 -19.68 1.49
CA PHE A 369 -12.90 -20.65 1.17
C PHE A 369 -11.51 -20.00 1.23
N ILE A 370 -11.30 -18.86 0.57
CA ILE A 370 -10.03 -18.13 0.63
C ILE A 370 -9.68 -17.74 2.07
N GLU A 371 -10.62 -17.18 2.84
CA GLU A 371 -10.39 -16.84 4.24
C GLU A 371 -10.07 -18.06 5.13
N SER A 372 -10.49 -19.27 4.78
CA SER A 372 -10.20 -20.47 5.59
C SER A 372 -8.81 -21.07 5.36
N ILE A 373 -8.18 -20.80 4.21
CA ILE A 373 -6.84 -21.33 3.85
C ILE A 373 -5.70 -20.33 4.07
N LEU A 374 -6.03 -19.07 4.33
CA LEU A 374 -5.08 -17.97 4.21
C LEU A 374 -4.40 -17.67 5.55
N ASP A 375 -3.09 -17.93 5.64
CA ASP A 375 -2.28 -17.59 6.81
C ASP A 375 -1.79 -16.15 6.77
N VAL A 376 -1.43 -15.64 5.59
CA VAL A 376 -0.96 -14.26 5.39
C VAL A 376 -1.50 -13.71 4.08
N TYR A 377 -2.13 -12.53 4.14
CA TYR A 377 -2.42 -11.69 2.98
C TYR A 377 -1.55 -10.43 3.03
N TRP A 378 -0.79 -10.14 1.99
CA TRP A 378 -0.06 -8.87 1.90
C TRP A 378 0.01 -8.34 0.48
N GLU A 379 -0.57 -7.16 0.27
CA GLU A 379 -0.40 -6.40 -0.95
C GLU A 379 0.88 -5.59 -0.88
N LEU A 380 1.68 -5.69 -1.94
CA LEU A 380 2.83 -4.83 -2.15
C LEU A 380 2.36 -3.37 -2.30
N PRO A 381 2.84 -2.44 -1.45
CA PRO A 381 2.50 -1.05 -1.64
C PRO A 381 3.22 -0.44 -2.85
N PRO A 382 2.65 0.63 -3.47
CA PRO A 382 3.37 1.41 -4.46
C PRO A 382 4.70 1.88 -3.86
N VAL A 383 5.77 1.89 -4.65
CA VAL A 383 7.12 2.21 -4.15
C VAL A 383 7.19 3.66 -3.68
N ALA A 384 6.52 4.57 -4.38
CA ALA A 384 6.46 5.96 -4.02
C ALA A 384 5.11 6.57 -4.45
N GLY A 385 4.68 7.59 -3.71
CA GLY A 385 3.39 8.24 -3.99
C GLY A 385 3.32 8.95 -5.35
N PRO A 386 2.11 9.26 -5.84
CA PRO A 386 1.92 9.90 -7.15
C PRO A 386 2.56 11.28 -7.26
N SER A 387 2.73 12.04 -6.16
CA SER A 387 3.40 13.34 -6.19
C SER A 387 4.91 13.24 -6.43
N LEU A 388 5.49 12.05 -6.28
CA LEU A 388 6.91 11.76 -6.50
C LEU A 388 7.16 11.05 -7.84
N THR A 389 6.23 10.19 -8.25
CA THR A 389 6.38 9.32 -9.42
C THR A 389 5.62 9.79 -10.66
N HIS A 390 4.68 10.75 -10.50
CA HIS A 390 3.75 11.21 -11.52
C HIS A 390 2.88 10.11 -12.15
N GLN A 391 2.78 8.93 -11.53
CA GLN A 391 1.96 7.84 -12.04
C GLN A 391 0.48 8.11 -11.80
N THR A 392 -0.32 8.00 -12.86
CA THR A 392 -1.78 8.19 -12.87
C THR A 392 -2.54 6.86 -12.94
N ARG A 393 -1.83 5.74 -13.12
CA ARG A 393 -2.43 4.43 -13.43
C ARG A 393 -3.41 3.94 -12.36
N TYR A 394 -3.01 3.88 -11.09
CA TYR A 394 -3.85 3.32 -10.01
C TYR A 394 -4.63 4.40 -9.25
N ASP A 395 -5.65 3.99 -8.50
CA ASP A 395 -6.35 4.86 -7.55
C ASP A 395 -5.74 4.74 -6.13
N PRO A 396 -5.11 5.80 -5.57
CA PRO A 396 -4.62 5.82 -4.19
C PRO A 396 -5.67 5.50 -3.12
N ALA A 397 -6.96 5.77 -3.37
CA ALA A 397 -8.00 5.44 -2.39
C ALA A 397 -8.23 3.94 -2.24
N ARG A 398 -7.79 3.16 -3.24
CA ARG A 398 -7.87 1.70 -3.37
C ARG A 398 -6.49 1.05 -3.25
N ALA A 399 -5.48 1.72 -2.70
CA ALA A 399 -4.14 1.17 -2.49
C ALA A 399 -3.67 1.34 -1.03
N PRO A 400 -2.80 0.47 -0.51
CA PRO A 400 -2.08 0.72 0.73
C PRO A 400 -1.14 1.95 0.56
N SER A 401 -0.79 2.59 1.69
CA SER A 401 0.14 3.73 1.69
C SER A 401 1.49 3.35 1.07
N PRO A 402 2.08 4.19 0.20
CA PRO A 402 3.32 3.86 -0.50
C PRO A 402 4.53 3.78 0.43
N ILE A 403 5.57 3.07 0.00
CA ILE A 403 6.81 2.88 0.78
C ILE A 403 7.53 4.22 1.01
N VAL A 404 7.52 5.08 -0.01
CA VAL A 404 7.96 6.48 0.07
C VAL A 404 6.73 7.38 -0.11
N GLU A 405 6.21 7.88 1.01
CA GLU A 405 5.06 8.80 1.06
C GLU A 405 5.30 10.08 0.27
N ASP A 406 4.22 10.70 -0.22
CA ASP A 406 4.27 12.00 -0.90
C ASP A 406 4.93 13.08 -0.01
N GLY A 407 5.59 14.04 -0.64
CA GLY A 407 6.42 15.04 0.04
C GLY A 407 7.76 14.54 0.58
N ARG A 408 8.04 13.23 0.61
CA ARG A 408 9.33 12.66 1.08
C ARG A 408 10.44 12.74 0.01
N HIS A 409 10.54 13.86 -0.71
CA HIS A 409 11.46 14.07 -1.85
C HIS A 409 12.92 13.71 -1.55
N GLY A 410 13.44 14.06 -0.35
CA GLY A 410 14.82 13.73 0.04
C GLY A 410 15.07 12.23 0.17
N LEU A 411 14.07 11.43 0.59
CA LEU A 411 14.17 9.97 0.61
C LEU A 411 14.13 9.41 -0.81
N PHE A 412 13.18 9.88 -1.63
CA PHE A 412 13.04 9.50 -3.04
C PHE A 412 14.33 9.73 -3.85
N GLN A 413 14.99 10.87 -3.64
CA GLN A 413 16.29 11.18 -4.25
C GLN A 413 17.43 10.30 -3.70
N ARG A 414 17.50 10.10 -2.37
CA ARG A 414 18.55 9.28 -1.73
C ARG A 414 18.52 7.82 -2.20
N LEU A 415 17.33 7.27 -2.40
CA LEU A 415 17.12 5.92 -2.93
C LEU A 415 17.47 5.80 -4.43
N GLY A 416 17.77 6.90 -5.11
CA GLY A 416 18.03 6.92 -6.56
C GLY A 416 16.78 6.83 -7.43
N LEU A 417 15.58 6.70 -6.85
CA LEU A 417 14.31 6.61 -7.59
C LEU A 417 14.09 7.81 -8.51
N ALA A 418 14.53 9.01 -8.09
CA ALA A 418 14.47 10.24 -8.89
C ALA A 418 15.35 10.25 -10.16
N LYS A 419 16.20 9.23 -10.37
CA LYS A 419 17.00 9.05 -11.59
C LYS A 419 16.32 8.13 -12.62
N LEU A 420 15.33 7.37 -12.17
CA LEU A 420 14.56 6.48 -13.04
C LEU A 420 13.58 7.31 -13.88
N ASP A 421 13.41 6.91 -15.14
CA ASP A 421 12.41 7.54 -16.02
C ASP A 421 11.00 7.31 -15.49
N ASN A 422 10.16 8.36 -15.42
CA ASN A 422 8.82 8.29 -14.84
C ASN A 422 7.94 7.17 -15.42
N SER A 423 8.15 6.77 -16.68
CA SER A 423 7.38 5.68 -17.30
C SER A 423 7.58 4.32 -16.62
N VAL A 424 8.66 4.09 -15.86
CA VAL A 424 8.87 2.81 -15.16
C VAL A 424 7.89 2.60 -14.00
N PHE A 425 7.34 3.68 -13.45
CA PHE A 425 6.34 3.66 -12.38
C PHE A 425 4.90 3.58 -12.94
N ASN A 426 4.68 3.84 -14.22
CA ASN A 426 3.33 3.85 -14.81
C ASN A 426 2.80 2.43 -15.13
N GLY A 427 2.95 1.52 -14.17
CA GLY A 427 2.68 0.09 -14.30
C GLY A 427 1.92 -0.55 -13.14
N TYR A 428 1.82 0.09 -11.97
CA TYR A 428 1.20 -0.52 -10.78
C TYR A 428 -0.28 -0.92 -10.99
N THR A 429 -0.58 -2.20 -10.73
CA THR A 429 -1.91 -2.85 -10.83
C THR A 429 -2.18 -3.79 -9.66
N GLN A 430 -1.53 -3.52 -8.52
CA GLN A 430 -1.53 -4.33 -7.30
C GLN A 430 -0.94 -5.74 -7.46
N MET A 431 0.15 -5.99 -6.74
CA MET A 431 0.74 -7.32 -6.59
C MET A 431 0.46 -7.82 -5.17
N VAL A 432 0.15 -9.11 -5.00
CA VAL A 432 -0.15 -9.68 -3.68
C VAL A 432 0.69 -10.93 -3.40
N TYR A 433 1.20 -11.03 -2.18
CA TYR A 433 1.79 -12.23 -1.60
C TYR A 433 0.82 -12.91 -0.66
N LEU A 434 0.73 -14.23 -0.77
CA LEU A 434 -0.01 -15.11 0.11
C LEU A 434 0.92 -16.11 0.81
N GLN A 435 0.66 -16.36 2.08
CA GLN A 435 0.95 -17.65 2.70
C GLN A 435 -0.36 -18.42 2.85
N VAL A 436 -0.43 -19.65 2.35
CA VAL A 436 -1.61 -20.53 2.44
C VAL A 436 -1.26 -21.88 3.06
N SER A 437 -2.25 -22.47 3.74
CA SER A 437 -2.24 -23.84 4.27
C SER A 437 -3.61 -24.48 4.10
N GLU A 438 -3.69 -25.80 4.26
CA GLU A 438 -4.99 -26.48 4.37
C GLU A 438 -5.83 -25.91 5.54
N PRO A 439 -7.17 -25.92 5.47
CA PRO A 439 -8.05 -25.21 6.41
C PRO A 439 -7.79 -25.49 7.91
#